data_AF-A0A945TU24-F1
#
_entry.id   AF-A0A945TU24-F1
#
_cell.length_a   1.000
_cell.length_b   1.000
_cell.length_c   1.000
_cell.angle_alpha   90.00
_cell.angle_beta   90.00
_cell.angle_gamma   90.00
#
_symmetry.space_group_name_H-M   'P 1'
#
loop_
_entity.id
_entity.type
_entity.pdbx_description
1 polymer ?
#
loop_
_entity_poly.entity_id
_entity_poly.type
_entity_poly.pdbx_seq_one_letter_code
_entity_poly.pdbx_strand_id
1 'polypeptide(L)' 'MSKIINFLPKLTGCFALPASENPTIEMVEAAYRHHKIHMRYINVEVGPDNLAKAIEGAI' A
#
# COMPACT_ATOMS: atom_id res chain seq x y z
N MET A 1 27.07 -5.50 11.50
CA MET A 1 26.02 -6.50 11.17
C MET A 1 25.67 -6.33 9.71
N SER A 2 25.74 -7.40 8.91
CA SER A 2 25.29 -7.37 7.52
C SER A 2 23.78 -7.10 7.46
N LYS A 3 23.35 -6.26 6.52
CA LYS A 3 21.94 -5.98 6.26
C LYS A 3 21.31 -7.26 5.72
N ILE A 4 20.35 -7.85 6.44
CA ILE A 4 19.53 -8.93 5.89
C ILE A 4 18.74 -8.34 4.72
N ILE A 5 19.00 -8.81 3.51
CA ILE A 5 18.28 -8.38 2.32
C ILE A 5 16.91 -9.07 2.37
N ASN A 6 15.85 -8.27 2.50
CA ASN A 6 14.47 -8.71 2.44
C ASN A 6 13.79 -8.05 1.23
N PHE A 7 13.29 -8.86 0.30
CA PHE A 7 12.59 -8.41 -0.91
C PHE A 7 11.06 -8.47 -0.78
N LEU A 8 10.54 -8.84 0.40
CA LEU A 8 9.12 -9.02 0.67
C LEU A 8 8.62 -8.00 1.72
N PRO A 9 8.34 -6.75 1.32
CA PRO A 9 7.68 -5.80 2.19
C PRO A 9 6.22 -6.20 2.42
N LYS A 10 5.67 -5.89 3.60
CA LYS A 10 4.21 -5.96 3.77
C LYS A 10 3.54 -4.86 2.95
N LEU A 11 2.38 -5.16 2.41
CA LEU A 11 1.59 -4.22 1.62
C LEU A 11 0.42 -3.68 2.45
N THR A 12 0.16 -2.39 2.27
CA THR A 12 -1.01 -1.66 2.76
C THR A 12 -1.46 -0.72 1.65
N GLY A 13 -2.67 -0.20 1.71
CA GLY A 13 -3.13 0.65 0.63
C GLY A 13 -4.56 1.14 0.79
N CYS A 14 -5.07 1.75 -0.28
CA CYS A 14 -6.48 2.08 -0.41
C CYS A 14 -7.06 1.59 -1.75
N PHE A 15 -8.33 1.22 -1.69
CA PHE A 15 -9.20 0.99 -2.84
C PHE A 15 -10.05 2.25 -3.05
N ALA A 16 -9.95 2.86 -4.23
CA ALA A 16 -10.66 4.08 -4.58
C ALA A 16 -10.89 4.18 -6.09
N LEU A 17 -11.78 5.07 -6.54
CA LEU A 17 -11.96 5.40 -7.95
C LEU A 17 -12.48 6.85 -8.08
N PRO A 18 -11.69 7.82 -8.56
CA PRO A 18 -10.30 7.70 -9.01
C PRO A 18 -9.33 7.56 -7.83
N ALA A 19 -8.30 6.72 -7.98
CA ALA A 19 -7.26 6.54 -6.95
C ALA A 19 -6.01 7.39 -7.22
N SER A 20 -5.84 7.86 -8.45
CA SER A 20 -4.68 8.65 -8.91
C SER A 20 -4.55 10.03 -8.26
N GLU A 21 -5.66 10.60 -7.79
CA GLU A 21 -5.68 11.92 -7.14
C GLU A 21 -5.41 11.87 -5.63
N ASN A 22 -5.24 10.66 -5.05
CA ASN A 22 -5.08 10.49 -3.61
C ASN A 22 -3.60 10.56 -3.18
N PRO A 23 -3.18 11.60 -2.41
CA PRO A 23 -1.77 11.81 -2.05
C PRO A 23 -1.29 10.94 -0.88
N THR A 24 -2.09 9.98 -0.40
CA THR A 24 -1.77 9.14 0.78
C THR A 24 -0.46 8.37 0.66
N ILE A 25 -0.06 7.95 -0.55
CA ILE A 25 1.22 7.25 -0.78
C ILE A 25 2.39 8.08 -0.23
N GLU A 26 2.44 9.36 -0.57
CA GLU A 26 3.55 10.25 -0.16
C GLU A 26 3.63 10.38 1.36
N MET A 27 2.48 10.58 2.01
CA MET A 27 2.39 10.76 3.46
C MET A 27 2.74 9.47 4.21
N VAL A 28 2.15 8.34 3.80
CA VAL A 28 2.28 7.07 4.52
C VAL A 28 3.66 6.46 4.30
N GLU A 29 4.20 6.49 3.08
CA GLU A 29 5.56 5.99 2.85
C GLU A 29 6.62 6.86 3.53
N ALA A 30 6.40 8.18 3.66
CA ALA A 30 7.26 9.04 4.47
C ALA A 30 7.29 8.60 5.94
N ALA A 31 6.12 8.25 6.51
CA ALA A 31 6.03 7.71 7.86
C ALA A 31 6.75 6.34 7.98
N TYR A 32 6.58 5.43 7.01
CA TYR A 32 7.30 4.15 7.01
C TYR A 32 8.81 4.34 7.00
N ARG A 33 9.33 5.27 6.18
CA ARG A 33 10.75 5.61 6.16
C ARG A 33 11.22 6.18 7.50
N HIS A 34 10.46 7.12 8.07
CA HIS A 34 10.78 7.73 9.36
C HIS A 34 10.84 6.70 10.49
N HIS A 35 9.89 5.77 10.52
CA HIS A 35 9.81 4.72 11.55
C HIS A 35 10.60 3.45 11.22
N LYS A 36 11.34 3.41 10.11
CA LYS A 36 12.12 2.24 9.65
C LYS A 36 11.29 0.96 9.49
N ILE A 37 10.06 1.11 9.01
CA ILE A 37 9.11 0.01 8.77
C ILE A 37 9.30 -0.50 7.34
N HIS A 38 9.46 -1.82 7.16
CA HIS A 38 9.61 -2.44 5.83
C HIS A 38 8.24 -2.73 5.18
N MET A 39 7.59 -1.65 4.70
CA MET A 39 6.26 -1.68 4.11
C MET A 39 6.18 -0.80 2.86
N ARG A 40 5.22 -1.09 1.99
CA ARG A 40 4.83 -0.25 0.86
C ARG A 40 3.36 0.12 0.98
N TYR A 41 3.03 1.33 0.54
CA TYR A 41 1.66 1.81 0.46
C TYR A 41 1.26 1.93 -1.02
N ILE A 42 0.14 1.33 -1.41
CA ILE A 42 -0.33 1.34 -2.81
C ILE A 42 -1.76 1.87 -2.91
N ASN A 43 -2.03 2.63 -3.97
CA ASN A 43 -3.39 2.98 -4.37
C ASN A 43 -3.78 2.09 -5.53
N VAL A 44 -4.98 1.50 -5.47
CA VAL A 44 -5.50 0.63 -6.53
C VAL A 44 -6.87 1.13 -6.94
N GLU A 45 -7.06 1.28 -8.26
CA GLU A 45 -8.35 1.66 -8.82
C GLU A 45 -9.35 0.51 -8.69
N VAL A 46 -10.34 0.71 -7.82
CA VAL A 46 -11.38 -0.26 -7.54
C VAL A 46 -12.70 0.49 -7.38
N GLY A 47 -13.60 0.28 -8.34
CA GLY A 47 -14.98 0.74 -8.25
C GLY A 47 -15.82 -0.13 -7.30
N PRO A 48 -17.02 0.34 -6.91
CA PRO A 48 -17.88 -0.35 -5.95
C PRO A 48 -18.23 -1.78 -6.37
N ASP A 49 -18.46 -2.01 -7.66
CA ASP A 49 -18.83 -3.32 -8.21
C ASP A 49 -17.73 -4.39 -8.04
N ASN A 50 -16.47 -3.96 -7.88
CA ASN A 50 -15.33 -4.85 -7.73
C ASN A 50 -14.75 -4.87 -6.30
N LEU A 51 -15.30 -4.07 -5.37
CA LEU A 51 -14.74 -3.92 -4.03
C LEU A 51 -14.71 -5.23 -3.26
N ALA A 52 -15.78 -6.03 -3.32
CA ALA A 52 -15.84 -7.32 -2.64
C ALA A 52 -14.71 -8.26 -3.11
N LYS A 53 -14.53 -8.40 -4.43
CA LYS A 53 -13.46 -9.21 -5.02
C LYS A 53 -12.06 -8.67 -4.69
N ALA A 54 -11.91 -7.35 -4.66
CA ALA A 54 -10.63 -6.71 -4.31
C ALA A 54 -10.23 -7.00 -2.86
N ILE A 55 -11.20 -6.99 -1.92
CA ILE A 55 -10.97 -7.35 -0.52
C ILE A 55 -10.65 -8.84 -0.38
N GLU A 56 -11.37 -9.72 -1.08
CA GLU A 56 -11.10 -11.16 -1.09
C GLU A 56 -9.69 -11.48 -1.63
N GLY A 57 -9.21 -10.75 -2.64
CA GLY A 57 -7.88 -10.90 -3.22
C GLY A 57 -6.74 -10.26 -2.42
N ALA A 58 -7.02 -9.49 -1.36
CA ALA A 58 -6.03 -8.78 -0.58
C ALA A 58 -5.48 -9.57 0.63
N ILE A 59 -5.90 -10.82 0.80
CA ILE A 59 -5.64 -11.69 1.96
C ILE A 59 -4.36 -12.52 1.77
#